data_AF-A0A969B345-F1
#
_entry.id   AF-A0A969B345-F1
#
_cell.length_a   1.000
_cell.length_b   1.000
_cell.length_c   1.000
_cell.angle_alpha   90.00
_cell.angle_beta   90.00
_cell.angle_gamma   90.00
#
_symmetry.space_group_name_H-M   'P 1'
#
loop_
_entity.id
_entity.type
_entity.pdbx_description
1 polymer ?
#
loop_
_entity_poly.entity_id
_entity_poly.type
_entity_poly.pdbx_seq_one_letter_code
_entity_poly.pdbx_strand_id
1 'polypeptide(L)'
;MFQEMLNGSIAVLTRPSVSTFEEHEKNNLGWALIYVSIAAVIVGLISAALAPFQAATIQSQINSQLATLPPEQREVAEEVLRNFEQFGLLSLSGQPNVIGALFSSLLTTLIGFLIGLGIYWLLGRAFGGTGSFGELAYDFALFNVPLTLIGVVLNFIPLLGALLGLALWVYSIILTYMALQAGMNLPGNKAILVLLIPLLIPLLLFGCLCVLLLFGVGAAAN
;
A
#
# COMPACT_ATOMS: atom_id res chain seq x y z
N MET A 1 -8.88 12.17 19.65
CA MET A 1 -8.42 11.73 18.30
C MET A 1 -7.49 10.54 18.34
N PHE A 2 -6.16 10.68 18.55
CA PHE A 2 -5.23 9.54 18.34
C PHE A 2 -5.55 8.32 19.20
N GLN A 3 -5.83 8.54 20.50
CA GLN A 3 -6.23 7.47 21.41
C GLN A 3 -7.53 6.78 20.98
N GLU A 4 -8.48 7.51 20.41
CA GLU A 4 -9.73 6.93 19.89
C GLU A 4 -9.48 6.09 18.64
N MET A 5 -8.69 6.60 17.68
CA MET A 5 -8.28 5.83 16.50
C MET A 5 -7.55 4.54 16.91
N LEU A 6 -6.64 4.63 17.88
CA LEU A 6 -5.89 3.47 18.37
C LEU A 6 -6.81 2.45 19.06
N ASN A 7 -7.74 2.91 19.90
CA ASN A 7 -8.70 2.02 20.55
C ASN A 7 -9.62 1.33 19.53
N GLY A 8 -10.11 2.08 18.53
CA GLY A 8 -10.90 1.52 17.43
C GLY A 8 -10.10 0.51 16.61
N SER A 9 -8.83 0.83 16.33
CA SER A 9 -7.90 -0.06 15.62
C SER A 9 -7.72 -1.39 16.37
N ILE A 10 -7.49 -1.34 17.68
CA ILE A 10 -7.38 -2.53 18.52
C ILE A 10 -8.69 -3.32 18.49
N ALA A 11 -9.84 -2.65 18.58
CA ALA A 11 -11.14 -3.31 18.57
C ALA A 11 -11.41 -4.05 17.26
N VAL A 12 -11.24 -3.39 16.10
CA VAL A 12 -11.50 -4.01 14.78
C VAL A 12 -10.51 -5.12 14.47
N LEU A 13 -9.26 -5.02 14.96
CA LEU A 13 -8.23 -6.05 14.75
C LEU A 13 -8.38 -7.26 15.67
N THR A 14 -9.00 -7.12 16.85
CA THR A 14 -9.12 -8.23 17.83
C THR A 14 -10.50 -8.87 17.84
N ARG A 15 -11.54 -8.11 17.50
CA ARG A 15 -12.94 -8.54 17.45
C ARG A 15 -13.58 -8.08 16.15
N PRO A 16 -13.11 -8.58 15.00
CA PRO A 16 -13.60 -8.16 13.69
C PRO A 16 -15.09 -8.49 13.50
N SER A 17 -15.92 -7.46 13.35
CA SER A 17 -17.33 -7.60 12.96
C SER A 17 -17.85 -6.29 12.38
N VAL A 18 -18.90 -6.32 11.56
CA VAL A 18 -19.53 -5.10 11.02
C VAL A 18 -19.98 -4.16 12.16
N SER A 19 -20.59 -4.72 13.21
CA SER A 19 -21.00 -3.94 14.39
C SER A 19 -19.82 -3.30 15.13
N THR A 20 -18.64 -3.94 15.14
CA THR A 20 -17.42 -3.35 15.76
C THR A 20 -16.94 -2.14 14.97
N PHE A 21 -17.02 -2.18 13.64
CA PHE A 21 -16.72 -1.02 12.80
C PHE A 21 -17.73 0.09 13.06
N GLU A 22 -19.03 -0.20 13.01
CA GLU A 22 -20.11 0.77 13.28
C GLU A 22 -19.99 1.42 14.68
N GLU A 23 -19.57 0.67 15.70
CA GLU A 23 -19.37 1.19 17.06
C GLU A 23 -18.26 2.26 17.13
N HIS A 24 -17.22 2.11 16.31
CA HIS A 24 -16.05 2.97 16.32
C HIS A 24 -16.01 3.98 15.16
N GLU A 25 -16.90 3.84 14.18
CA GLU A 25 -16.98 4.66 12.98
C GLU A 25 -17.21 6.14 13.32
N LYS A 26 -16.56 7.01 12.55
CA LYS A 26 -16.85 8.44 12.54
C LYS A 26 -16.77 8.98 11.13
N ASN A 27 -17.68 9.89 10.79
CA ASN A 27 -17.57 10.69 9.56
C ASN A 27 -16.50 11.78 9.69
N ASN A 28 -15.23 11.38 9.70
CA ASN A 28 -14.11 12.31 9.86
C ASN A 28 -12.89 11.93 9.01
N LEU A 29 -12.91 12.39 7.76
CA LEU A 29 -11.78 12.24 6.84
C LEU A 29 -10.48 12.81 7.40
N GLY A 30 -10.54 13.95 8.10
CA GLY A 30 -9.34 14.59 8.65
C GLY A 30 -8.61 13.70 9.66
N TRP A 31 -9.36 12.99 10.52
CA TRP A 31 -8.78 12.06 11.49
C TRP A 31 -8.15 10.85 10.80
N ALA A 32 -8.82 10.30 9.79
CA ALA A 32 -8.27 9.22 8.97
C ALA A 32 -6.94 9.63 8.32
N LEU A 33 -6.91 10.80 7.68
CA LEU A 33 -5.72 11.32 7.00
C LEU A 33 -4.57 11.62 7.97
N ILE A 34 -4.84 12.18 9.15
CA ILE A 34 -3.80 12.40 10.15
C ILE A 34 -3.23 11.06 10.63
N TYR A 35 -4.09 10.06 10.88
CA TYR A 35 -3.66 8.75 11.34
C TYR A 35 -2.80 8.03 10.29
N VAL A 36 -3.21 8.06 9.02
CA VAL A 36 -2.43 7.53 7.89
C VAL A 36 -1.13 8.31 7.68
N SER A 37 -1.14 9.64 7.87
CA SER A 37 0.08 10.46 7.75
C SER A 37 1.12 10.09 8.80
N ILE A 38 0.71 9.85 10.05
CA ILE A 38 1.60 9.40 11.11
C ILE A 38 2.24 8.05 10.72
N ALA A 39 1.44 7.11 10.21
CA ALA A 39 1.94 5.83 9.73
C ALA A 39 2.95 6.00 8.59
N ALA A 40 2.64 6.85 7.60
CA ALA A 40 3.51 7.12 6.46
C ALA A 40 4.86 7.71 6.87
N VAL A 41 4.88 8.60 7.87
CA VAL A 41 6.14 9.14 8.43
C VAL A 41 6.95 8.04 9.09
N ILE A 42 6.33 7.18 9.90
CA ILE A 42 7.01 6.04 10.55
C ILE A 42 7.60 5.10 9.50
N VAL A 43 6.80 4.71 8.50
CA VAL A 43 7.23 3.87 7.38
C VAL A 43 8.40 4.51 6.62
N GLY A 44 8.32 5.81 6.36
CA GLY A 44 9.36 6.57 5.66
C GLY A 44 10.68 6.61 6.44
N LEU A 45 10.62 6.84 7.76
CA LEU A 45 11.80 6.79 8.64
C LEU A 45 12.45 5.41 8.64
N ILE A 46 11.65 4.35 8.76
CA ILE A 46 12.17 2.98 8.74
C ILE A 46 12.79 2.66 7.38
N SER A 47 12.11 3.02 6.28
CA SER A 47 12.61 2.78 4.92
C SER A 47 13.93 3.52 4.67
N ALA A 48 14.05 4.78 5.11
CA ALA A 48 15.29 5.54 5.03
C ALA A 48 16.43 4.92 5.83
N ALA A 49 16.13 4.38 7.02
CA ALA A 49 17.11 3.68 7.84
C ALA A 49 17.57 2.34 7.20
N LEU A 50 16.69 1.69 6.44
CA LEU A 50 16.98 0.42 5.75
C LEU A 50 17.66 0.59 4.39
N ALA A 51 17.57 1.77 3.78
CA ALA A 51 18.10 2.05 2.45
C ALA A 51 19.57 1.62 2.25
N PRO A 52 20.52 1.87 3.17
CA PRO A 52 21.91 1.47 2.97
C PRO A 52 22.12 -0.06 2.87
N PHE A 53 21.29 -0.84 3.57
CA PHE A 53 21.39 -2.31 3.57
C PHE A 53 20.91 -2.92 2.25
N GLN A 54 19.97 -2.25 1.58
CA GLN A 54 19.41 -2.71 0.31
C GLN A 54 20.14 -2.13 -0.90
N ALA A 55 20.72 -0.93 -0.76
CA ALA A 55 21.39 -0.20 -1.85
C ALA A 55 22.47 -1.03 -2.55
N ALA A 56 23.32 -1.76 -1.82
CA ALA A 56 24.35 -2.59 -2.43
C ALA A 56 23.77 -3.70 -3.34
N THR A 57 22.67 -4.32 -2.92
CA THR A 57 21.99 -5.37 -3.69
C THR A 57 21.33 -4.79 -4.94
N ILE A 58 20.62 -3.67 -4.78
CA ILE A 58 19.91 -2.98 -5.86
C ILE A 58 20.90 -2.41 -6.88
N GLN A 59 21.98 -1.78 -6.42
CA GLN A 59 23.01 -1.21 -7.28
C GLN A 59 23.69 -2.26 -8.16
N SER A 60 23.98 -3.44 -7.59
CA SER A 60 24.55 -4.56 -8.34
C SER A 60 23.61 -5.01 -9.47
N GLN A 61 22.32 -5.16 -9.16
CA GLN A 61 21.30 -5.52 -10.15
C GLN A 61 21.17 -4.45 -11.25
N ILE A 62 21.08 -3.18 -10.88
CA ILE A 62 20.96 -2.07 -11.84
C ILE A 62 22.17 -1.98 -12.75
N ASN A 63 23.38 -2.04 -12.19
CA ASN A 63 24.61 -1.97 -12.98
C ASN A 63 24.70 -3.13 -13.99
N SER A 64 24.26 -4.33 -13.59
CA SER A 64 24.22 -5.49 -14.48
C SER A 64 23.23 -5.30 -15.64
N GLN A 65 22.08 -4.65 -15.39
CA GLN A 65 21.11 -4.34 -16.45
C GLN A 65 21.58 -3.21 -17.37
N LEU A 66 22.12 -2.13 -16.82
CA LEU A 66 22.67 -1.01 -17.59
C LEU A 66 23.80 -1.46 -18.54
N ALA A 67 24.60 -2.45 -18.13
CA ALA A 67 25.66 -3.00 -18.97
C ALA A 67 25.14 -3.69 -20.24
N THR A 68 23.90 -4.16 -20.25
CA THR A 68 23.27 -4.83 -21.41
C THR A 68 22.63 -3.86 -22.40
N LEU A 69 22.48 -2.58 -22.03
CA LEU A 69 21.79 -1.59 -22.84
C LEU A 69 22.71 -0.95 -23.90
N PRO A 70 22.18 -0.59 -25.08
CA PRO A 70 22.87 0.25 -26.05
C PRO A 70 23.28 1.61 -25.43
N PRO A 71 24.39 2.24 -25.86
CA PRO A 71 24.91 3.47 -25.25
C PRO A 71 23.90 4.61 -25.14
N GLU A 72 23.06 4.80 -26.16
CA GLU A 72 22.02 5.84 -26.18
C GLU A 72 20.94 5.63 -25.10
N GLN A 73 20.59 4.38 -24.80
CA GLN A 73 19.58 4.07 -23.78
C GLN A 73 20.15 4.15 -22.36
N ARG A 74 21.46 3.99 -22.21
CA ARG A 74 22.13 4.04 -20.90
C ARG A 74 22.08 5.42 -20.30
N GLU A 75 22.31 6.46 -21.09
CA GLU A 75 22.28 7.85 -20.61
C GLU A 75 20.89 8.22 -20.08
N VAL A 76 19.83 7.86 -20.82
CA VAL A 76 18.44 8.08 -20.40
C VAL A 76 18.11 7.29 -19.13
N ALA A 77 18.54 6.02 -19.05
CA ALA A 77 18.30 5.20 -17.87
C ALA A 77 19.02 5.75 -16.63
N GLU A 78 20.27 6.19 -16.76
CA GLU A 78 21.02 6.81 -15.67
C GLU A 78 20.37 8.12 -15.20
N GLU A 79 19.85 8.96 -16.11
CA GLU A 79 19.12 10.17 -15.76
C GLU A 79 17.85 9.86 -14.96
N VAL A 80 17.06 8.88 -15.42
CA VAL A 80 15.87 8.42 -14.69
C VAL A 80 16.25 7.94 -13.30
N LEU A 81 17.28 7.10 -13.15
CA LEU A 81 17.72 6.60 -11.85
C LEU A 81 18.15 7.72 -10.90
N ARG A 82 18.86 8.73 -11.40
CA ARG A 82 19.27 9.92 -10.61
C ARG A 82 18.06 10.73 -10.14
N ASN A 83 17.06 10.92 -11.01
CA ASN A 83 15.82 11.60 -10.62
C ASN A 83 15.10 10.83 -9.51
N PHE A 84 14.97 9.50 -9.63
CA PHE A 84 14.33 8.66 -8.60
C PHE A 84 15.07 8.73 -7.26
N GLU A 85 16.40 8.74 -7.27
CA GLU A 85 17.22 8.91 -6.07
C GLU A 85 17.05 10.30 -5.43
N GLN A 86 17.00 11.35 -6.26
CA GLN A 86 16.74 12.72 -5.79
C GLN A 86 15.35 12.87 -5.17
N PHE A 87 14.32 12.25 -5.76
CA PHE A 87 12.96 12.21 -5.20
C PHE A 87 12.84 11.28 -3.97
N GLY A 88 13.89 10.53 -3.63
CA GLY A 88 13.90 9.61 -2.48
C GLY A 88 13.02 8.38 -2.66
N LEU A 89 12.66 8.04 -3.90
CA LEU A 89 11.91 6.81 -4.25
C LEU A 89 12.81 5.58 -4.33
N LEU A 90 14.12 5.78 -4.45
CA LEU A 90 15.14 4.74 -4.58
C LEU A 90 16.43 5.23 -3.91
N SER A 91 17.26 4.33 -3.36
CA SER A 91 18.59 4.69 -2.83
C SER A 91 19.64 3.78 -3.47
N LEU A 92 20.58 4.41 -4.15
CA LEU A 92 21.58 3.75 -5.00
C LEU A 92 23.00 4.00 -4.51
N SER A 93 23.25 5.23 -4.07
CA SER A 93 24.53 5.65 -3.48
C SER A 93 24.81 5.08 -2.08
N GLY A 94 23.87 4.35 -1.49
CA GLY A 94 23.94 3.90 -0.09
C GLY A 94 23.83 5.04 0.92
N GLN A 95 23.65 6.29 0.46
CA GLN A 95 23.39 7.43 1.32
C GLN A 95 21.89 7.59 1.54
N PRO A 96 21.44 7.72 2.81
CA PRO A 96 20.03 7.89 3.11
C PRO A 96 19.59 9.33 2.79
N ASN A 97 18.80 9.50 1.72
CA ASN A 97 18.06 10.74 1.46
C ASN A 97 16.79 10.76 2.33
N VAL A 98 16.96 11.03 3.63
CA VAL A 98 15.85 10.96 4.62
C VAL A 98 14.72 11.93 4.26
N ILE A 99 15.04 13.15 3.83
CA ILE A 99 14.04 14.15 3.47
C ILE A 99 13.22 13.69 2.27
N GLY A 100 13.89 13.22 1.21
CA GLY A 100 13.23 12.67 0.03
C GLY A 100 12.36 11.45 0.37
N ALA A 101 12.87 10.53 1.20
CA ALA A 101 12.15 9.34 1.62
C ALA A 101 10.89 9.66 2.46
N LEU A 102 10.96 10.65 3.35
CA LEU A 102 9.81 11.08 4.14
C LEU A 102 8.74 11.76 3.28
N PHE A 103 9.16 12.67 2.41
CA PHE A 103 8.25 13.39 1.53
C PHE A 103 7.57 12.44 0.55
N SER A 104 8.35 11.57 -0.10
CA SER A 104 7.81 10.57 -1.03
C SER A 104 6.91 9.54 -0.34
N SER A 105 7.27 9.06 0.85
CA SER A 105 6.44 8.15 1.64
C SER A 105 5.09 8.80 2.00
N LEU A 106 5.12 10.03 2.50
CA LEU A 106 3.90 10.77 2.87
C LEU A 106 3.00 10.98 1.66
N LEU A 107 3.56 11.49 0.57
CA LEU A 107 2.80 11.81 -0.64
C LEU A 107 2.22 10.54 -1.28
N THR A 108 3.05 9.51 -1.46
CA THR A 108 2.63 8.24 -2.07
C THR A 108 1.58 7.53 -1.23
N THR A 109 1.75 7.51 0.10
CA THR A 109 0.79 6.87 1.00
C THR A 109 -0.54 7.60 0.99
N LEU A 110 -0.55 8.95 1.08
CA LEU A 110 -1.80 9.71 1.09
C LEU A 110 -2.53 9.67 -0.24
N ILE A 111 -1.82 9.83 -1.35
CA ILE A 111 -2.40 9.72 -2.69
C ILE A 111 -2.93 8.30 -2.92
N GLY A 112 -2.14 7.28 -2.61
CA GLY A 112 -2.54 5.88 -2.77
C GLY A 112 -3.74 5.52 -1.91
N PHE A 113 -3.76 5.97 -0.65
CA PHE A 113 -4.88 5.79 0.28
C PHE A 113 -6.16 6.45 -0.26
N LEU A 114 -6.09 7.72 -0.68
CA LEU A 114 -7.24 8.46 -1.20
C LEU A 114 -7.76 7.91 -2.53
N ILE A 115 -6.88 7.51 -3.45
CA ILE A 115 -7.27 6.90 -4.72
C ILE A 115 -7.92 5.53 -4.46
N GLY A 116 -7.28 4.69 -3.64
CA GLY A 116 -7.80 3.36 -3.30
C GLY A 116 -9.18 3.46 -2.64
N LEU A 117 -9.31 4.32 -1.64
CA LEU A 117 -10.60 4.62 -0.99
C LEU A 117 -11.62 5.22 -1.96
N GLY A 118 -11.19 6.13 -2.82
CA GLY A 118 -12.05 6.74 -3.84
C GLY A 118 -12.67 5.68 -4.75
N ILE A 119 -11.89 4.70 -5.17
CA ILE A 119 -12.39 3.57 -5.97
C ILE A 119 -13.43 2.76 -5.18
N TYR A 120 -13.10 2.35 -3.95
CA TYR A 120 -14.04 1.60 -3.11
C TYR A 120 -15.33 2.37 -2.82
N TRP A 121 -15.21 3.66 -2.54
CA TRP A 121 -16.34 4.54 -2.27
C TRP A 121 -17.22 4.71 -3.51
N LEU A 122 -16.64 5.01 -4.68
CA LEU A 122 -17.38 5.16 -5.93
C LEU A 122 -18.09 3.87 -6.33
N LEU A 123 -17.43 2.72 -6.22
CA LEU A 123 -18.06 1.43 -6.44
C LEU A 123 -19.17 1.18 -5.42
N GLY A 124 -18.91 1.43 -4.13
CA GLY A 124 -19.92 1.28 -3.09
C GLY A 124 -21.16 2.11 -3.38
N ARG A 125 -21.00 3.36 -3.83
CA ARG A 125 -22.11 4.22 -4.29
C ARG A 125 -22.81 3.64 -5.51
N ALA A 126 -22.07 3.12 -6.49
CA ALA A 126 -22.64 2.49 -7.69
C ALA A 126 -23.50 1.25 -7.37
N PHE A 127 -23.15 0.50 -6.31
CA PHE A 127 -23.93 -0.64 -5.82
C PHE A 127 -25.04 -0.25 -4.82
N GLY A 128 -25.26 1.05 -4.60
CA GLY A 128 -26.35 1.58 -3.78
C GLY A 128 -26.01 1.79 -2.30
N GLY A 129 -24.73 1.90 -1.95
CA GLY A 129 -24.28 2.24 -0.61
C GLY A 129 -24.58 3.70 -0.25
N THR A 130 -24.90 3.95 1.01
CA THR A 130 -25.33 5.26 1.51
C THR A 130 -24.26 5.98 2.33
N GLY A 131 -23.17 5.30 2.68
CA GLY A 131 -22.11 5.86 3.51
C GLY A 131 -21.33 7.00 2.85
N SER A 132 -20.75 7.82 3.70
CA SER A 132 -19.94 8.98 3.33
C SER A 132 -18.48 8.61 3.12
N PHE A 133 -17.76 9.43 2.36
CA PHE A 133 -16.33 9.21 2.13
C PHE A 133 -15.51 9.28 3.43
N GLY A 134 -15.94 10.11 4.39
CA GLY A 134 -15.27 10.25 5.69
C GLY A 134 -15.44 9.03 6.58
N GLU A 135 -16.62 8.41 6.62
CA GLU A 135 -16.88 7.16 7.35
C GLU A 135 -16.02 6.02 6.81
N LEU A 136 -16.07 5.82 5.48
CA LEU A 136 -15.26 4.78 4.85
C LEU A 136 -13.76 4.99 5.06
N ALA A 137 -13.28 6.23 4.93
CA ALA A 137 -11.87 6.55 5.15
C ALA A 137 -11.46 6.28 6.60
N TYR A 138 -12.32 6.60 7.56
CA TYR A 138 -12.09 6.35 8.98
C TYR A 138 -11.93 4.85 9.24
N ASP A 139 -12.90 4.04 8.79
CA ASP A 139 -12.89 2.59 8.95
C ASP A 139 -11.66 1.93 8.33
N PHE A 140 -11.29 2.35 7.12
CA PHE A 140 -10.08 1.85 6.47
C PHE A 140 -8.82 2.20 7.25
N ALA A 141 -8.73 3.42 7.79
CA ALA A 141 -7.58 3.83 8.58
C ALA A 141 -7.41 2.99 9.87
N LEU A 142 -8.52 2.54 10.49
CA LEU A 142 -8.48 1.75 11.73
C LEU A 142 -7.71 0.44 11.60
N PHE A 143 -7.75 -0.22 10.43
CA PHE A 143 -6.97 -1.44 10.24
C PHE A 143 -5.75 -1.24 9.34
N ASN A 144 -5.85 -0.38 8.32
CA ASN A 144 -4.76 -0.24 7.35
C ASN A 144 -3.48 0.30 7.99
N VAL A 145 -3.60 1.28 8.89
CA VAL A 145 -2.45 1.85 9.62
C VAL A 145 -1.73 0.81 10.47
N PRO A 146 -2.37 0.14 11.45
CA PRO A 146 -1.68 -0.84 12.28
C PRO A 146 -1.16 -2.03 11.47
N LEU A 147 -1.90 -2.53 10.46
CA LEU A 147 -1.42 -3.62 9.62
C LEU A 147 -0.18 -3.23 8.81
N THR A 148 -0.13 -2.01 8.28
CA THR A 148 1.05 -1.50 7.56
C THR A 148 2.27 -1.45 8.48
N LEU A 149 2.10 -0.94 9.71
CA LEU A 149 3.19 -0.86 10.68
C LEU A 149 3.69 -2.25 11.10
N ILE A 150 2.79 -3.21 11.32
CA ILE A 150 3.16 -4.60 11.58
C ILE A 150 3.91 -5.17 10.36
N GLY A 151 3.42 -4.92 9.15
CA GLY A 151 4.05 -5.35 7.90
C GLY A 151 5.50 -4.88 7.76
N VAL A 152 5.80 -3.63 8.14
CA VAL A 152 7.17 -3.11 8.16
C VAL A 152 8.06 -3.91 9.11
N VAL A 153 7.57 -4.26 10.30
CA VAL A 153 8.33 -5.07 11.27
C VAL A 153 8.54 -6.50 10.75
N LEU A 154 7.56 -7.07 10.04
CA LEU A 154 7.68 -8.42 9.48
C LEU A 154 8.75 -8.54 8.39
N ASN A 155 9.04 -7.46 7.65
CA ASN A 155 10.10 -7.44 6.64
C ASN A 155 11.50 -7.69 7.22
N PHE A 156 11.68 -7.55 8.54
CA PHE A 156 12.94 -7.85 9.22
C PHE A 156 13.17 -9.35 9.47
N ILE A 157 12.16 -10.19 9.27
CA ILE A 157 12.24 -11.63 9.54
C ILE A 157 12.20 -12.39 8.19
N PRO A 158 13.35 -12.86 7.66
CA PRO A 158 13.36 -13.63 6.43
C PRO A 158 12.49 -14.89 6.55
N LEU A 159 11.78 -15.25 5.47
CA LEU A 159 10.90 -16.43 5.34
C LEU A 159 9.62 -16.41 6.21
N LEU A 160 9.73 -16.20 7.53
CA LEU A 160 8.56 -16.07 8.41
C LEU A 160 7.77 -14.80 8.11
N GLY A 161 8.45 -13.71 7.75
CA GLY A 161 7.82 -12.46 7.32
C GLY A 161 6.95 -12.66 6.09
N ALA A 162 7.31 -13.55 5.17
CA ALA A 162 6.51 -13.84 3.98
C ALA A 162 5.21 -14.60 4.31
N LEU A 163 5.28 -15.63 5.17
CA LEU A 163 4.11 -16.39 5.60
C LEU A 163 3.16 -15.53 6.45
N LEU A 164 3.71 -14.76 7.39
CA LEU A 164 2.92 -13.82 8.20
C LEU A 164 2.38 -12.67 7.35
N GLY A 165 3.13 -12.20 6.36
CA GLY A 165 2.68 -11.20 5.39
C GLY A 165 1.49 -11.71 4.58
N LEU A 166 1.52 -12.97 4.13
CA LEU A 166 0.37 -13.59 3.46
C LEU A 166 -0.84 -13.68 4.39
N ALA A 167 -0.65 -14.10 5.64
CA ALA A 167 -1.72 -14.14 6.63
C ALA A 167 -2.33 -12.76 6.90
N LEU A 168 -1.50 -11.71 7.03
CA LEU A 168 -1.95 -10.32 7.17
C LEU A 168 -2.70 -9.83 5.94
N TRP A 169 -2.25 -10.20 4.74
CA TRP A 169 -2.93 -9.82 3.50
C TRP A 169 -4.32 -10.43 3.42
N VAL A 170 -4.46 -11.73 3.72
CA VAL A 170 -5.77 -12.40 3.80
C VAL A 170 -6.64 -11.74 4.87
N TYR A 171 -6.07 -11.46 6.05
CA TYR A 171 -6.79 -10.79 7.12
C TYR A 171 -7.27 -9.40 6.72
N SER A 172 -6.44 -8.63 6.00
CA SER A 172 -6.80 -7.31 5.49
C SER A 172 -7.98 -7.36 4.52
N ILE A 173 -8.12 -8.41 3.71
CA ILE A 173 -9.27 -8.59 2.81
C ILE A 173 -10.56 -8.76 3.61
N ILE A 174 -10.52 -9.57 4.68
CA ILE A 174 -11.66 -9.78 5.57
C ILE A 174 -12.08 -8.47 6.24
N LEU A 175 -11.12 -7.69 6.74
CA LEU A 175 -11.39 -6.39 7.34
C LEU A 175 -11.95 -5.38 6.33
N THR A 176 -11.41 -5.35 5.12
CA THR A 176 -11.92 -4.51 4.02
C THR A 176 -13.38 -4.86 3.71
N TYR A 177 -13.73 -6.14 3.67
CA TYR A 177 -15.12 -6.58 3.47
C TYR A 177 -16.07 -6.09 4.56
N MET A 178 -15.65 -6.07 5.83
CA MET A 178 -16.48 -5.57 6.94
C MET A 178 -16.55 -4.04 6.97
N ALA A 179 -15.43 -3.35 6.72
CA ALA A 179 -15.38 -1.90 6.58
C ALA A 179 -16.26 -1.40 5.42
N LEU A 180 -16.34 -2.15 4.32
CA LEU A 180 -17.25 -1.84 3.21
C LEU A 180 -18.72 -2.01 3.58
N GLN A 181 -19.05 -2.95 4.48
CA GLN A 181 -20.44 -3.11 4.94
C GLN A 181 -20.84 -1.98 5.88
N ALA A 182 -19.99 -1.67 6.87
CA ALA A 182 -20.22 -0.58 7.83
C ALA A 182 -20.17 0.79 7.14
N GLY A 183 -18.98 1.19 6.67
CA GLY A 183 -18.72 2.49 6.05
C GLY A 183 -19.47 2.81 4.78
N MET A 184 -20.13 1.85 4.11
CA MET A 184 -21.05 2.12 2.99
C MET A 184 -22.49 1.69 3.24
N ASN A 185 -22.81 1.12 4.41
CA ASN A 185 -24.12 0.52 4.73
C ASN A 185 -24.58 -0.48 3.66
N LEU A 186 -23.64 -1.29 3.14
CA LEU A 186 -23.92 -2.25 2.08
C LEU A 186 -24.26 -3.62 2.67
N PRO A 187 -25.26 -4.33 2.11
CA PRO A 187 -25.43 -5.75 2.42
C PRO A 187 -24.23 -6.54 1.90
N GLY A 188 -23.89 -7.63 2.60
CA GLY A 188 -22.70 -8.44 2.31
C GLY A 188 -22.55 -8.91 0.85
N ASN A 189 -23.66 -9.27 0.19
CA ASN A 189 -23.64 -9.70 -1.22
C ASN A 189 -23.24 -8.59 -2.21
N LYS A 190 -23.40 -7.31 -1.83
CA LYS A 190 -22.93 -6.17 -2.62
C LYS A 190 -21.54 -5.73 -2.22
N ALA A 191 -21.24 -5.76 -0.92
CA ALA A 191 -19.91 -5.44 -0.40
C ALA A 191 -18.82 -6.36 -0.99
N ILE A 192 -19.13 -7.66 -1.20
CA ILE A 192 -18.19 -8.57 -1.85
C ILE A 192 -17.91 -8.19 -3.32
N LEU A 193 -18.88 -7.65 -4.05
CA LEU A 193 -18.66 -7.18 -5.43
C LEU A 193 -17.76 -5.95 -5.44
N VAL A 194 -18.01 -5.01 -4.52
CA VAL A 194 -17.19 -3.80 -4.34
C VAL A 194 -15.76 -4.16 -3.94
N LEU A 195 -15.57 -5.22 -3.17
CA LEU A 195 -14.25 -5.76 -2.79
C LEU A 195 -13.54 -6.44 -3.97
N LEU A 196 -14.24 -7.29 -4.72
CA LEU A 196 -13.64 -8.13 -5.74
C LEU A 196 -13.24 -7.34 -6.99
N ILE A 197 -14.00 -6.31 -7.39
CA ILE A 197 -13.69 -5.54 -8.61
C ILE A 197 -12.30 -4.89 -8.54
N PRO A 198 -11.94 -4.13 -7.48
CA PRO A 198 -10.59 -3.56 -7.35
C PRO A 198 -9.50 -4.59 -7.11
N LEU A 199 -9.83 -5.80 -6.67
CA LEU A 199 -8.86 -6.89 -6.50
C LEU A 199 -8.55 -7.59 -7.83
N LEU A 200 -9.56 -7.76 -8.69
CA LEU A 200 -9.42 -8.43 -9.99
C LEU A 200 -8.57 -7.63 -10.97
N ILE A 201 -8.69 -6.29 -10.99
CA ILE A 201 -7.93 -5.42 -11.90
C ILE A 201 -6.40 -5.59 -11.74
N PRO A 202 -5.81 -5.40 -10.55
CA PRO A 202 -4.37 -5.61 -10.36
C PRO A 202 -3.96 -7.07 -10.53
N LEU A 203 -4.81 -8.05 -10.20
CA LEU A 203 -4.51 -9.45 -10.43
C LEU A 203 -4.45 -9.79 -11.93
N LEU A 204 -5.35 -9.21 -12.73
CA LEU A 204 -5.35 -9.35 -14.18
C LEU A 204 -4.18 -8.60 -14.83
N LEU A 205 -3.87 -7.39 -14.36
CA LEU A 205 -2.70 -6.62 -14.81
C LEU A 205 -1.40 -7.33 -14.46
N PHE A 206 -1.27 -7.86 -13.24
CA PHE A 206 -0.11 -8.62 -12.79
C PHE A 206 0.02 -9.94 -13.55
N GLY A 207 -1.08 -10.67 -13.74
CA GLY A 207 -1.10 -11.87 -14.58
C GLY A 207 -0.69 -11.59 -16.02
N CYS A 208 -1.22 -10.51 -16.61
CA CYS A 208 -0.85 -10.07 -17.96
C CYS A 208 0.62 -9.67 -18.05
N LEU A 209 1.15 -8.95 -17.05
CA LEU A 209 2.56 -8.58 -16.98
C LEU A 209 3.45 -9.81 -16.87
N CYS A 210 3.11 -10.77 -16.00
CA CYS A 210 3.83 -12.03 -15.87
C CYS A 210 3.85 -12.82 -17.18
N VAL A 211 2.72 -12.90 -17.89
CA VAL A 211 2.63 -13.50 -19.23
C VAL A 211 3.53 -12.75 -20.22
N LEU A 212 3.44 -11.42 -20.29
CA LEU A 212 4.30 -10.61 -21.17
C LEU A 212 5.78 -10.73 -20.85
N LEU A 213 6.17 -10.88 -19.59
CA LEU A 213 7.56 -11.10 -19.20
C LEU A 213 8.02 -12.51 -19.58
N LEU A 214 7.20 -13.54 -19.35
CA LEU A 214 7.54 -14.92 -19.74
C LEU A 214 7.67 -15.08 -21.26
N PHE A 215 6.76 -14.49 -22.03
CA PHE A 215 6.79 -14.56 -23.51
C PHE A 215 7.73 -13.53 -24.13
N GLY A 216 7.89 -12.36 -23.51
CA GLY A 216 8.79 -11.30 -23.98
C GLY A 216 10.27 -11.64 -23.76
N VAL A 217 10.62 -12.28 -22.65
CA VAL A 217 11.98 -12.83 -22.43
C VAL A 217 12.25 -13.99 -23.41
N GLY A 218 11.24 -14.79 -23.77
CA GLY A 218 11.36 -15.81 -24.81
C GLY A 218 11.54 -15.26 -26.23
N ALA A 219 11.02 -14.06 -26.51
CA ALA A 219 11.18 -13.38 -27.79
C ALA A 219 12.50 -12.59 -27.91
N ALA A 220 13.07 -12.13 -26.79
CA ALA A 220 14.37 -11.45 -26.76
C ALA A 220 15.58 -12.40 -26.69
N ALA A 221 15.34 -13.70 -26.47
CA ALA A 221 16.37 -14.74 -26.36
C ALA A 221 16.60 -15.55 -27.65
N ASN A 222 15.95 -15.19 -28.76
CA ASN A 222 16.16 -15.74 -30.12
C ASN A 222 16.59 -14.64 -31.09
#